data_AF-A0A064CNN9-F1
#
_entry.id   AF-A0A064CNN9-F1
#
_cell.length_a   1.000
_cell.length_b   1.000
_cell.length_c   1.000
_cell.angle_alpha   90.00
_cell.angle_beta   90.00
_cell.angle_gamma   90.00
#
_symmetry.space_group_name_H-M   'P 1'
#
loop_
_entity.id
_entity.type
_entity.pdbx_description
1 polymer ?
#
loop_
_entity_poly.entity_id
_entity_poly.type
_entity_poly.pdbx_seq_one_letter_code
_entity_poly.pdbx_strand_id
1 'polypeptide(L)'
;MADGEHNTTVWGVVVGVTAALAIGLSAIEAATHPSDFDWTAGIMIAAYGIFFVDVVLVIGLLRRWEWLVGRPPPPPPPPPPKAANNSHVIRLKNSAKAWSERLNKTMDPDWALPSTGFEILDYSGLAALRAHFPDLDTVYEQYQLLNNELSGIPATNVTVDGKQGRKPITDDGVVALKKRNDAARLVVEELGKIQRVQSIAVGCVECEGDGRVQPAIIGTEI
;
A
#
# COMPACT_ATOMS: atom_id res chain seq x y z
N MET A 1 -14.34 -35.80 -3.11
CA MET A 1 -14.04 -35.94 -4.56
C MET A 1 -15.35 -36.26 -5.28
N ALA A 2 -16.23 -35.27 -5.45
CA ALA A 2 -17.47 -35.42 -6.23
C ALA A 2 -18.03 -34.07 -6.73
N ASP A 3 -17.20 -33.02 -6.85
CA ASP A 3 -17.68 -31.64 -7.12
C ASP A 3 -17.21 -31.07 -8.47
N GLY A 4 -16.60 -31.89 -9.33
CA GLY A 4 -15.98 -31.45 -10.58
C GLY A 4 -16.90 -31.39 -11.80
N GLU A 5 -17.98 -32.17 -11.86
CA GLU A 5 -18.76 -32.34 -13.10
C GLU A 5 -19.92 -31.35 -13.27
N HIS A 6 -20.40 -30.69 -12.20
CA HIS A 6 -21.54 -29.77 -12.32
C HIS A 6 -21.18 -28.38 -12.85
N ASN A 7 -19.89 -28.00 -12.85
CA ASN A 7 -19.49 -26.65 -13.22
C ASN A 7 -19.48 -26.44 -14.75
N THR A 8 -19.07 -27.44 -15.53
CA THR A 8 -18.90 -27.28 -17.00
C THR A 8 -20.22 -27.12 -17.75
N THR A 9 -21.31 -27.74 -17.29
CA THR A 9 -22.62 -27.66 -17.96
C THR A 9 -23.28 -26.29 -17.79
N VAL A 10 -23.10 -25.65 -16.63
CA VAL A 10 -23.70 -24.33 -16.34
C VAL A 10 -23.03 -23.23 -17.16
N TRP A 11 -21.70 -23.26 -17.25
CA TRP A 11 -20.96 -22.29 -18.09
C TRP A 11 -21.29 -22.43 -19.57
N GLY A 12 -21.50 -23.64 -20.08
CA GLY A 12 -21.88 -23.87 -21.48
C GLY A 12 -23.24 -23.27 -21.86
N VAL A 13 -24.24 -23.36 -20.97
CA VAL A 13 -25.59 -22.83 -21.22
C VAL A 13 -25.60 -21.29 -21.19
N VAL A 14 -24.86 -20.68 -20.25
CA VAL A 14 -24.78 -19.21 -20.14
C VAL A 14 -24.11 -18.60 -21.37
N VAL A 15 -22.99 -19.17 -21.83
CA VAL A 15 -22.29 -18.67 -23.03
C VAL A 15 -23.15 -18.82 -24.29
N GLY A 16 -23.90 -19.93 -24.40
CA GLY A 16 -24.76 -20.19 -25.56
C GLY A 16 -25.94 -19.21 -25.69
N VAL A 17 -26.60 -18.86 -24.57
CA VAL A 17 -27.77 -17.94 -24.58
C VAL A 17 -27.34 -16.49 -24.88
N THR A 18 -26.21 -16.05 -24.33
CA THR A 18 -25.70 -14.68 -24.55
C THR A 18 -25.26 -14.47 -26.00
N ALA A 19 -24.62 -15.47 -26.62
CA ALA A 19 -24.24 -15.40 -28.04
C ALA A 19 -25.46 -15.33 -28.98
N ALA A 20 -26.52 -16.10 -28.71
CA ALA A 20 -27.73 -16.11 -29.53
C ALA A 20 -28.51 -14.79 -29.48
N LEU A 21 -28.56 -14.14 -28.31
CA LEU A 21 -29.25 -12.85 -28.13
C LEU A 21 -28.50 -11.69 -28.80
N ALA A 22 -27.17 -11.67 -28.75
CA ALA A 22 -26.36 -10.64 -29.41
C ALA A 22 -26.49 -10.70 -30.95
N ILE A 23 -26.58 -11.92 -31.51
CA ILE A 23 -26.79 -12.12 -32.95
C ILE A 23 -28.21 -11.72 -33.36
N GLY A 24 -29.22 -12.02 -32.53
CA GLY A 24 -30.61 -11.64 -32.80
C GLY A 24 -30.84 -10.13 -32.83
N LEU A 25 -30.23 -9.38 -31.90
CA LEU A 25 -30.42 -7.93 -31.81
C LEU A 25 -29.73 -7.17 -32.94
N SER A 26 -28.51 -7.58 -33.30
CA SER A 26 -27.75 -6.98 -34.42
C SER A 26 -28.41 -7.22 -35.78
N ALA A 27 -29.13 -8.34 -35.95
CA ALA A 27 -29.90 -8.63 -37.16
C ALA A 27 -31.15 -7.74 -37.32
N ILE A 28 -31.78 -7.31 -36.23
CA ILE A 28 -32.96 -6.44 -36.26
C ILE A 28 -32.58 -5.00 -36.63
N GLU A 29 -31.47 -4.50 -36.12
CA GLU A 29 -31.01 -3.13 -36.36
C GLU A 29 -30.50 -2.94 -37.80
N ALA A 30 -29.74 -3.92 -38.33
CA ALA A 30 -29.28 -3.94 -39.71
C ALA A 30 -30.44 -3.97 -40.74
N ALA A 31 -31.61 -4.48 -40.36
CA ALA A 31 -32.79 -4.52 -41.22
C ALA A 31 -33.51 -3.17 -41.36
N THR A 32 -33.24 -2.20 -40.48
CA THR A 32 -33.98 -0.92 -40.44
C THR A 32 -33.22 0.24 -41.09
N HIS A 33 -31.87 0.27 -41.05
CA HIS A 33 -31.08 1.37 -41.63
C HIS A 33 -29.72 0.89 -42.19
N PRO A 34 -29.67 0.37 -43.44
CA PRO A 34 -28.47 -0.30 -43.98
C PRO A 34 -27.35 0.63 -44.45
N SER A 35 -27.58 1.93 -44.66
CA SER A 35 -26.59 2.83 -45.28
C SER A 35 -25.72 3.63 -44.31
N ASP A 36 -26.11 3.75 -43.03
CA ASP A 36 -25.43 4.64 -42.06
C ASP A 36 -24.90 3.89 -40.82
N PHE A 37 -24.93 2.55 -40.83
CA PHE A 37 -24.53 1.77 -39.66
C PHE A 37 -23.01 1.63 -39.57
N ASP A 38 -22.40 2.41 -38.66
CA ASP A 38 -21.02 2.22 -38.26
C ASP A 38 -20.91 0.94 -37.41
N TRP A 39 -20.53 -0.15 -38.08
CA TRP A 39 -20.32 -1.46 -37.48
C TRP A 39 -19.35 -1.42 -36.29
N THR A 40 -18.42 -0.47 -36.23
CA THR A 40 -17.48 -0.39 -35.10
C THR A 40 -18.15 0.12 -33.82
N ALA A 41 -19.06 1.09 -33.93
CA ALA A 41 -19.84 1.57 -32.78
C ALA A 41 -20.82 0.49 -32.28
N GLY A 42 -21.47 -0.24 -33.20
CA GLY A 42 -22.38 -1.34 -32.85
C GLY A 42 -21.69 -2.49 -32.11
N ILE A 43 -20.49 -2.90 -32.56
CA ILE A 43 -19.69 -3.93 -31.90
C ILE A 43 -19.26 -3.49 -30.50
N MET A 44 -18.87 -2.23 -30.33
CA MET A 44 -18.46 -1.71 -29.01
C MET A 44 -19.64 -1.68 -28.03
N ILE A 45 -20.83 -1.23 -28.45
CA ILE A 45 -22.03 -1.21 -27.58
C ILE A 45 -22.46 -2.63 -27.19
N ALA A 46 -22.44 -3.57 -28.14
CA ALA A 46 -22.76 -4.98 -27.87
C ALA A 46 -21.74 -5.62 -26.91
N ALA A 47 -20.44 -5.34 -27.09
CA ALA A 47 -19.40 -5.80 -26.17
C ALA A 47 -19.60 -5.25 -24.75
N TYR A 48 -19.87 -3.94 -24.61
CA TYR A 48 -20.15 -3.33 -23.31
C TYR A 48 -21.41 -3.90 -22.64
N GLY A 49 -22.47 -4.17 -23.40
CA GLY A 49 -23.70 -4.78 -22.88
C GLY A 49 -23.48 -6.20 -22.33
N ILE A 50 -22.67 -7.01 -23.01
CA ILE A 50 -22.32 -8.38 -22.57
C ILE A 50 -21.53 -8.33 -21.25
N PHE A 51 -20.55 -7.44 -21.13
CA PHE A 51 -19.80 -7.27 -19.87
C PHE A 51 -20.69 -6.87 -18.69
N PHE A 52 -21.68 -5.99 -18.91
CA PHE A 52 -22.57 -5.55 -17.82
C PHE A 52 -23.51 -6.64 -17.32
N VAL A 53 -24.06 -7.47 -18.23
CA VAL A 53 -24.96 -8.57 -17.84
C VAL A 53 -24.18 -9.67 -17.10
N ASP A 54 -22.97 -9.99 -17.54
CA ASP A 54 -22.12 -10.98 -16.87
C ASP A 54 -21.71 -10.53 -15.46
N VAL A 55 -21.35 -9.26 -15.26
CA VAL A 55 -20.98 -8.75 -13.94
C VAL A 55 -22.16 -8.78 -12.97
N VAL A 56 -23.36 -8.36 -13.39
CA VAL A 56 -24.55 -8.37 -12.52
C VAL A 56 -24.97 -9.80 -12.17
N LEU A 57 -24.89 -10.73 -13.13
CA LEU A 57 -25.22 -12.14 -12.90
C LEU A 57 -24.19 -12.80 -11.95
N VAL A 58 -22.90 -12.53 -12.13
CA VAL A 58 -21.83 -13.03 -11.25
C VAL A 58 -22.01 -12.48 -9.83
N ILE A 59 -22.29 -11.19 -9.65
CA ILE A 59 -22.56 -10.59 -8.33
C ILE A 59 -23.81 -11.24 -7.68
N GLY A 60 -24.86 -11.49 -8.46
CA GLY A 60 -26.07 -12.17 -7.99
C GLY A 60 -25.82 -13.61 -7.55
N LEU A 61 -25.02 -14.37 -8.31
CA LEU A 61 -24.63 -15.73 -7.97
C LEU A 61 -23.73 -15.78 -6.73
N LEU A 62 -22.77 -14.85 -6.59
CA LEU A 62 -21.91 -14.76 -5.41
C LEU A 62 -22.71 -14.48 -4.13
N ARG A 63 -23.66 -13.53 -4.18
CA ARG A 63 -24.55 -13.24 -3.04
C ARG A 63 -25.44 -14.41 -2.65
N ARG A 64 -25.90 -15.20 -3.64
CA ARG A 64 -26.72 -16.40 -3.36
C ARG A 64 -25.88 -17.52 -2.76
N TRP A 65 -24.61 -17.63 -3.17
CA TRP A 65 -23.68 -18.61 -2.62
C TRP A 65 -23.40 -18.33 -1.14
N GLU A 66 -23.15 -17.06 -0.76
CA GLU A 66 -22.96 -16.65 0.64
C GLU A 66 -24.15 -17.02 1.56
N TRP A 67 -25.37 -17.05 1.03
CA TRP A 67 -26.56 -17.41 1.80
C TRP A 67 -26.69 -18.92 2.05
N LEU A 68 -26.16 -19.75 1.15
CA LEU A 68 -26.28 -21.21 1.23
C LEU A 68 -25.22 -21.85 2.13
N VAL A 69 -24.08 -21.20 2.38
CA VAL A 69 -22.98 -21.79 3.18
C VAL A 69 -23.24 -21.74 4.69
N GLY A 70 -24.32 -21.10 5.15
CA GLY A 70 -24.58 -20.89 6.57
C GLY A 70 -23.57 -19.90 7.18
N ARG A 71 -24.01 -19.09 8.14
CA ARG A 71 -23.05 -18.20 8.82
C ARG A 71 -22.09 -19.10 9.61
N PRO A 72 -20.75 -18.99 9.40
CA PRO A 72 -19.81 -19.71 10.24
C PRO A 72 -20.10 -19.38 11.71
N PRO A 73 -19.93 -20.34 12.63
CA PRO A 73 -20.13 -20.09 14.05
C PRO A 73 -19.34 -18.85 14.45
N PRO A 74 -19.89 -17.97 15.31
CA PRO A 74 -19.20 -16.76 15.71
C PRO A 74 -17.80 -17.14 16.19
N PRO A 75 -16.75 -16.49 15.67
CA PRO A 75 -15.39 -16.80 16.07
C PRO A 75 -15.30 -16.68 17.59
N PRO A 76 -14.53 -17.57 18.25
CA PRO A 76 -14.32 -17.46 19.69
C PRO A 76 -13.84 -16.05 20.03
N PRO A 77 -14.23 -15.49 21.19
CA PRO A 77 -13.76 -14.19 21.63
C PRO A 77 -12.24 -14.13 21.49
N PRO A 78 -11.68 -13.06 20.90
CA PRO A 78 -10.24 -12.91 20.82
C PRO A 78 -9.63 -13.04 22.23
N PRO A 79 -8.55 -13.80 22.42
CA PRO A 79 -7.85 -13.83 23.68
C PRO A 79 -7.49 -12.39 24.12
N PRO A 80 -7.46 -12.10 25.43
CA PRO A 80 -7.04 -10.79 25.93
C PRO A 80 -5.64 -10.45 25.37
N PRO A 81 -5.40 -9.22 24.89
CA PRO A 81 -4.09 -8.83 24.39
C PRO A 81 -3.03 -9.06 25.46
N LYS A 82 -2.00 -9.85 25.16
CA LYS A 82 -0.87 -9.98 26.07
C LYS A 82 -0.13 -8.64 26.14
N ALA A 83 0.20 -8.19 27.34
CA ALA A 83 0.98 -6.97 27.53
C ALA A 83 2.31 -7.08 26.76
N ALA A 84 2.60 -6.10 25.90
CA ALA A 84 3.85 -6.06 25.15
C ALA A 84 5.05 -6.03 26.11
N ASN A 85 6.09 -6.80 25.79
CA ASN A 85 7.32 -6.82 26.56
C ASN A 85 7.99 -5.43 26.53
N ASN A 86 8.19 -4.80 27.69
CA ASN A 86 8.80 -3.47 27.82
C ASN A 86 10.15 -3.34 27.07
N SER A 87 10.94 -4.41 27.02
CA SER A 87 12.21 -4.43 26.28
C SER A 87 12.03 -4.23 24.76
N HIS A 88 10.93 -4.73 24.18
CA HIS A 88 10.61 -4.57 22.78
C HIS A 88 10.20 -3.13 22.46
N VAL A 89 9.38 -2.52 23.32
CA VAL A 89 9.00 -1.10 23.21
C VAL A 89 10.23 -0.19 23.26
N ILE A 90 11.16 -0.44 24.20
CA ILE A 90 12.41 0.30 24.31
C ILE A 90 13.24 0.14 23.02
N ARG A 91 13.33 -1.07 22.47
CA ARG A 91 14.06 -1.32 21.21
C ARG A 91 13.48 -0.53 20.04
N LEU A 92 12.15 -0.52 19.86
CA LEU A 92 11.50 0.25 18.81
C LEU A 92 11.73 1.75 18.95
N LYS A 93 11.63 2.29 20.17
CA LYS A 93 11.92 3.71 20.43
C LYS A 93 13.37 4.07 20.09
N ASN A 94 14.31 3.22 20.48
CA ASN A 94 15.73 3.43 20.17
C ASN A 94 15.99 3.35 18.66
N SER A 95 15.37 2.40 17.96
CA SER A 95 15.46 2.33 16.50
C SER A 95 14.86 3.57 15.83
N ALA A 96 13.69 4.03 16.27
CA ALA A 96 13.05 5.23 15.72
C ALA A 96 13.90 6.49 15.94
N LYS A 97 14.51 6.62 17.12
CA LYS A 97 15.43 7.71 17.43
C LYS A 97 16.67 7.67 16.54
N ALA A 98 17.33 6.51 16.42
CA ALA A 98 18.52 6.35 15.60
C ALA A 98 18.24 6.68 14.12
N TRP A 99 17.07 6.26 13.60
CA TRP A 99 16.63 6.57 12.25
C TRP A 99 16.33 8.05 12.06
N SER A 100 15.65 8.68 13.02
CA SER A 100 15.37 10.12 12.98
C SER A 100 16.67 10.95 12.96
N GLU A 101 17.65 10.58 13.78
CA GLU A 101 18.97 11.23 13.80
C GLU A 101 19.73 11.03 12.48
N ARG A 102 19.66 9.84 11.87
CA ARG A 102 20.27 9.59 10.55
C ARG A 102 19.60 10.41 9.46
N LEU A 103 18.26 10.42 9.38
CA LEU A 103 17.53 11.21 8.40
C LEU A 103 17.76 12.71 8.56
N ASN A 104 17.82 13.21 9.79
CA ASN A 104 18.14 14.62 10.04
C ASN A 104 19.57 14.98 9.58
N LYS A 105 20.51 14.04 9.62
CA LYS A 105 21.88 14.25 9.10
C LYS A 105 21.92 14.20 7.56
N THR A 106 21.02 13.45 6.92
CA THR A 106 20.94 13.33 5.46
C THR A 106 19.98 14.35 4.82
N MET A 107 19.27 15.13 5.62
CA MET A 107 18.60 16.35 5.17
C MET A 107 19.65 17.39 4.84
N ASP A 108 20.12 17.32 3.59
CA ASP A 108 20.90 18.39 3.01
C ASP A 108 20.09 19.68 2.98
N PRO A 109 20.76 20.85 3.01
CA PRO A 109 20.06 22.09 2.77
C PRO A 109 19.37 22.03 1.40
N ASP A 110 18.25 22.75 1.24
CA ASP A 110 17.40 22.69 0.03
C ASP A 110 18.12 23.02 -1.30
N TRP A 111 19.39 23.44 -1.24
CA TRP A 111 20.24 23.72 -2.40
C TRP A 111 21.26 22.61 -2.74
N ALA A 112 21.44 21.57 -1.92
CA ALA A 112 22.43 20.52 -2.15
C ALA A 112 21.82 19.12 -2.21
N LEU A 113 22.24 18.34 -3.19
CA LEU A 113 22.11 16.89 -3.23
C LEU A 113 23.18 16.26 -2.32
N PRO A 114 22.89 15.09 -1.74
CA PRO A 114 23.82 14.40 -0.86
C PRO A 114 25.12 14.09 -1.57
N SER A 115 26.23 14.56 -0.98
CA SER A 115 27.58 14.40 -1.54
C SER A 115 28.15 12.99 -1.35
N THR A 116 27.70 12.27 -0.31
CA THR A 116 28.20 10.95 0.08
C THR A 116 27.52 9.78 -0.64
N GLY A 117 26.71 10.07 -1.67
CA GLY A 117 25.81 9.08 -2.23
C GLY A 117 24.66 8.78 -1.27
N PHE A 118 23.60 8.18 -1.80
CA PHE A 118 22.48 7.76 -0.98
C PHE A 118 22.93 6.62 -0.09
N GLU A 119 23.32 6.94 1.14
CA GLU A 119 23.70 5.93 2.13
C GLU A 119 22.53 4.96 2.25
N ILE A 120 22.76 3.71 1.86
CA ILE A 120 21.78 2.65 2.01
C ILE A 120 21.65 2.43 3.51
N LEU A 121 20.64 3.07 4.11
CA LEU A 121 20.38 2.98 5.52
C LEU A 121 20.06 1.51 5.85
N ASP A 122 20.72 0.98 6.89
CA ASP A 122 20.54 -0.40 7.36
C ASP A 122 19.06 -0.74 7.59
N TYR A 123 18.49 -1.49 6.65
CA TYR A 123 17.06 -1.84 6.60
C TYR A 123 16.56 -2.64 7.80
N SER A 124 17.45 -3.30 8.56
CA SER A 124 17.03 -4.21 9.64
C SER A 124 16.25 -3.47 10.73
N GLY A 125 16.70 -2.28 11.12
CA GLY A 125 16.04 -1.46 12.14
C GLY A 125 14.72 -0.85 11.65
N LEU A 126 14.61 -0.56 10.35
CA LEU A 126 13.40 0.01 9.76
C LEU A 126 12.34 -1.04 9.45
N ALA A 127 12.74 -2.25 9.05
CA ALA A 127 11.81 -3.34 8.80
C ALA A 127 10.98 -3.66 10.05
N ALA A 128 11.62 -3.69 11.23
CA ALA A 128 10.92 -3.85 12.50
C ALA A 128 9.95 -2.69 12.77
N LEU A 129 10.32 -1.44 12.47
CA LEU A 129 9.41 -0.30 12.63
C LEU A 129 8.22 -0.39 11.66
N ARG A 130 8.46 -0.72 10.39
CA ARG A 130 7.43 -0.86 9.34
C ARG A 130 6.42 -1.95 9.68
N ALA A 131 6.86 -3.06 10.29
CA ALA A 131 5.97 -4.13 10.74
C ALA A 131 4.96 -3.67 11.81
N HIS A 132 5.32 -2.67 12.62
CA HIS A 132 4.45 -2.16 13.69
C HIS A 132 3.73 -0.85 13.34
N PHE A 133 4.23 -0.10 12.35
CA PHE A 133 3.75 1.23 11.99
C PHE A 133 3.57 1.30 10.46
N PRO A 134 2.44 0.85 9.91
CA PRO A 134 2.20 0.82 8.46
C PRO A 134 2.16 2.22 7.83
N ASP A 135 1.84 3.26 8.59
CA ASP A 135 1.91 4.63 8.08
C ASP A 135 3.36 5.05 7.78
N LEU A 136 4.32 4.59 8.59
CA LEU A 136 5.75 4.81 8.33
C LEU A 136 6.19 4.14 7.03
N ASP A 137 5.58 3.01 6.69
CA ASP A 137 5.83 2.28 5.44
C ASP A 137 5.55 3.17 4.23
N THR A 138 4.33 3.70 4.17
CA THR A 138 3.86 4.52 3.05
C THR A 138 4.72 5.77 2.87
N VAL A 139 5.01 6.48 3.97
CA VAL A 139 5.81 7.72 3.92
C VAL A 139 7.27 7.43 3.55
N TYR A 140 7.82 6.31 4.03
CA TYR A 140 9.19 5.92 3.71
C TYR A 140 9.35 5.49 2.25
N GLU A 141 8.38 4.76 1.68
CA GLU A 141 8.40 4.39 0.26
C GLU A 141 8.38 5.61 -0.65
N GLN A 142 7.56 6.62 -0.32
CA GLN A 142 7.56 7.89 -1.04
C GLN A 142 8.92 8.58 -0.96
N TYR A 143 9.54 8.62 0.22
CA TYR A 143 10.90 9.13 0.38
C TYR A 143 11.89 8.36 -0.50
N GLN A 144 11.84 7.02 -0.53
CA GLN A 144 12.75 6.22 -1.36
C GLN A 144 12.57 6.47 -2.86
N LEU A 145 11.33 6.56 -3.34
CA LEU A 145 11.03 6.85 -4.74
C LEU A 145 11.64 8.19 -5.16
N LEU A 146 11.37 9.26 -4.40
CA LEU A 146 11.92 10.59 -4.66
C LEU A 146 13.44 10.63 -4.56
N ASN A 147 14.01 9.84 -3.64
CA ASN A 147 15.44 9.72 -3.47
C ASN A 147 16.10 9.02 -4.67
N ASN A 148 15.45 8.03 -5.26
CA ASN A 148 15.90 7.38 -6.50
C ASN A 148 15.80 8.31 -7.71
N GLU A 149 14.72 9.10 -7.82
CA GLU A 149 14.55 10.10 -8.89
C GLU A 149 15.71 11.11 -8.91
N LEU A 150 16.19 11.54 -7.74
CA LEU A 150 17.31 12.47 -7.61
C LEU A 150 18.64 11.92 -8.14
N SER A 151 18.82 10.59 -8.18
CA SER A 151 20.08 9.98 -8.62
C SER A 151 20.44 10.28 -10.09
N GLY A 152 19.43 10.56 -10.92
CA GLY A 152 19.59 10.88 -12.34
C GLY A 152 19.69 12.38 -12.65
N ILE A 153 19.54 13.26 -11.65
CA ILE A 153 19.43 14.70 -11.91
C ILE A 153 20.82 15.32 -12.12
N PRO A 154 21.03 16.06 -13.24
CA PRO A 154 22.28 16.79 -13.47
C PRO A 154 22.53 17.82 -12.36
N ALA A 155 23.74 17.80 -11.80
CA ALA A 155 24.12 18.65 -10.68
C ALA A 155 25.56 19.16 -10.81
N THR A 156 25.81 20.36 -10.31
CA THR A 156 27.14 20.99 -10.28
C THR A 156 27.65 21.11 -8.84
N ASN A 157 28.95 20.97 -8.64
CA ASN A 157 29.56 21.16 -7.33
C ASN A 157 29.54 22.65 -6.97
N VAL A 158 29.02 22.98 -5.78
CA VAL A 158 28.98 24.35 -5.27
C VAL A 158 29.46 24.39 -3.82
N THR A 159 30.00 25.54 -3.43
CA THR A 159 30.33 25.84 -2.02
C THR A 159 29.46 27.00 -1.58
N VAL A 160 28.64 26.80 -0.54
CA VAL A 160 27.78 27.84 0.05
C VAL A 160 28.08 27.87 1.55
N ASP A 161 28.42 29.03 2.08
CA ASP A 161 28.77 29.23 3.50
C ASP A 161 29.85 28.26 4.02
N GLY A 162 30.84 27.96 3.18
CA GLY A 162 31.93 27.03 3.51
C GLY A 162 31.56 25.55 3.49
N LYS A 163 30.31 25.20 3.14
CA LYS A 163 29.86 23.81 2.95
C LYS A 163 29.88 23.44 1.47
N GLN A 164 30.47 22.29 1.15
CA GLN A 164 30.48 21.75 -0.21
C GLN A 164 29.26 20.85 -0.45
N GLY A 165 28.65 20.96 -1.63
CA GLY A 165 27.51 20.12 -2.03
C GLY A 165 27.30 20.11 -3.54
N ARG A 166 26.30 19.36 -4.00
CA ARG A 166 25.93 19.26 -5.43
C ARG A 166 24.59 19.94 -5.69
N LYS A 167 24.56 21.10 -6.35
CA LYS A 167 23.31 21.80 -6.65
C LYS A 167 22.70 21.30 -7.97
N PRO A 168 21.40 20.95 -8.03
CA PRO A 168 20.72 20.64 -9.28
C PRO A 168 20.86 21.80 -10.29
N ILE A 169 21.09 21.47 -11.56
CA ILE A 169 21.28 22.48 -12.62
C ILE A 169 19.93 22.93 -13.21
N THR A 170 18.91 22.08 -13.13
CA THR A 170 17.57 22.33 -13.67
C THR A 170 16.58 22.74 -12.58
N ASP A 171 15.56 23.53 -12.95
CA ASP A 171 14.46 23.90 -12.05
C ASP A 171 13.69 22.66 -11.55
N ASP A 172 13.45 21.69 -12.43
CA ASP A 172 12.86 20.39 -12.07
C ASP A 172 13.68 19.67 -11.00
N GLY A 173 15.01 19.74 -11.09
CA GLY A 173 15.91 19.17 -10.11
C GLY A 173 15.81 19.84 -8.74
N VAL A 174 15.63 21.16 -8.71
CA VAL A 174 15.39 21.91 -7.46
C VAL A 174 14.04 21.53 -6.85
N VAL A 175 13.00 21.41 -7.67
CA VAL A 175 11.66 20.98 -7.22
C VAL A 175 11.70 19.56 -6.67
N ALA A 176 12.39 18.63 -7.34
CA ALA A 176 12.55 17.25 -6.90
C ALA A 176 13.32 17.16 -5.57
N LEU A 177 14.40 17.93 -5.42
CA LEU A 177 15.16 18.01 -4.16
C LEU A 177 14.29 18.49 -3.00
N LYS A 178 13.50 19.55 -3.23
CA LYS A 178 12.57 20.06 -2.23
C LYS A 178 11.54 19.01 -1.83
N LYS A 179 10.90 18.33 -2.81
CA LYS A 179 9.94 17.25 -2.54
C LYS A 179 10.55 16.12 -1.71
N ARG A 180 11.77 15.70 -2.04
CA ARG A 180 12.49 14.67 -1.27
C ARG A 180 12.76 15.12 0.17
N ASN A 181 13.19 16.36 0.38
CA ASN A 181 13.43 16.90 1.72
C ASN A 181 12.12 17.00 2.53
N ASP A 182 11.02 17.42 1.90
CA ASP A 182 9.70 17.44 2.54
C ASP A 182 9.24 16.03 2.92
N ALA A 183 9.42 15.03 2.05
CA ALA A 183 9.14 13.62 2.36
C ALA A 183 10.00 13.09 3.51
N ALA A 184 11.29 13.43 3.54
CA ALA A 184 12.17 13.06 4.65
C ALA A 184 11.69 13.65 5.99
N ARG A 185 11.19 14.91 6.00
CA ARG A 185 10.62 15.54 7.21
C ARG A 185 9.38 14.81 7.69
N LEU A 186 8.53 14.36 6.78
CA LEU A 186 7.37 13.53 7.13
C LEU A 186 7.80 12.20 7.77
N VAL A 187 8.83 11.52 7.24
CA VAL A 187 9.36 10.30 7.87
C VAL A 187 9.86 10.60 9.29
N VAL A 188 10.61 11.69 9.48
CA VAL A 188 11.09 12.11 10.81
C VAL A 188 9.94 12.43 11.76
N GLU A 189 8.87 13.04 11.28
CA GLU A 189 7.66 13.31 12.07
C GLU A 189 7.00 12.01 12.55
N GLU A 190 6.82 11.04 11.66
CA GLU A 190 6.27 9.72 11.99
C GLU A 190 7.14 8.97 13.01
N LEU A 191 8.46 8.98 12.82
CA LEU A 191 9.41 8.44 13.79
C LEU A 191 9.31 9.15 15.15
N GLY A 192 9.01 10.45 15.16
CA GLY A 192 8.74 11.22 16.36
C GLY A 192 7.44 10.80 17.06
N LYS A 193 6.39 10.47 16.31
CA LYS A 193 5.13 9.92 16.87
C LYS A 193 5.40 8.59 17.57
N ILE A 194 6.16 7.69 16.95
CA ILE A 194 6.56 6.39 17.53
C ILE A 194 7.30 6.58 18.86
N GLN A 195 8.21 7.55 18.94
CA GLN A 195 8.96 7.83 20.18
C GLN A 195 8.07 8.29 21.34
N ARG A 196 6.96 8.98 21.04
CA ARG A 196 6.00 9.49 22.05
C ARG A 196 5.01 8.44 22.55
N VAL A 197 4.85 7.31 21.88
CA VAL A 197 3.93 6.24 22.29
C VAL A 197 4.33 5.71 23.67
N GLN A 198 3.45 5.85 24.67
CA GLN A 198 3.75 5.38 26.04
C GLN A 198 3.65 3.85 26.16
N SER A 199 2.78 3.21 25.38
CA SER A 199 2.69 1.74 25.28
C SER A 199 2.31 1.32 23.86
N ILE A 200 3.01 0.31 23.30
CA ILE A 200 2.70 -0.29 21.98
C ILE A 200 1.73 -1.47 22.16
N ALA A 201 1.13 -1.61 23.34
CA ALA A 201 0.37 -2.79 23.75
C ALA A 201 -0.95 -2.98 22.99
N VAL A 202 -1.39 -2.02 22.18
CA VAL A 202 -2.62 -2.12 21.39
C VAL A 202 -2.23 -2.28 19.92
N GLY A 203 -2.14 -3.52 19.43
CA GLY A 203 -2.07 -3.83 18.00
C GLY A 203 -0.87 -4.63 17.50
N CYS A 204 0.13 -4.92 18.34
CA CYS A 204 1.30 -5.71 17.92
C CYS A 204 1.05 -7.22 18.09
N VAL A 205 0.55 -7.89 17.04
CA VAL A 205 0.34 -9.35 17.03
C VAL A 205 1.65 -10.13 17.17
N GLU A 206 2.76 -9.60 16.63
CA GLU A 206 4.09 -10.23 16.74
C GLU A 206 4.70 -10.13 18.15
N CYS A 207 4.20 -9.23 19.00
CA CYS A 207 4.65 -9.09 20.37
C CYS A 207 4.14 -10.23 21.29
N GLU A 208 3.22 -11.08 20.81
CA GLU A 208 2.65 -12.19 21.59
C GLU A 208 3.52 -13.45 21.63
N GLY A 209 4.58 -13.51 20.80
CA GLY A 209 5.35 -14.74 20.54
C GLY A 209 6.46 -15.08 21.53
N ASP A 210 7.00 -14.13 22.30
CA ASP A 210 8.26 -14.34 23.04
C ASP A 210 8.09 -14.83 24.50
N GLY A 211 6.88 -15.25 24.88
CA GLY A 211 6.61 -16.20 25.98
C GLY A 211 6.99 -15.81 27.41
N ARG A 212 7.70 -14.72 27.67
CA ARG A 212 8.03 -14.28 29.03
C ARG A 212 7.08 -13.17 29.48
N VAL A 213 5.97 -13.59 30.09
CA VAL A 213 5.10 -12.71 30.86
C VAL A 213 5.93 -12.13 32.01
N GLN A 214 6.36 -10.88 31.91
CA GLN A 214 6.80 -10.14 33.09
C GLN A 214 5.56 -9.79 33.92
N PRO A 215 5.53 -10.09 35.23
CA PRO A 215 4.45 -9.62 36.08
C PRO A 215 4.43 -8.09 36.06
N ALA A 216 3.25 -7.52 35.82
CA ALA A 216 3.03 -6.09 35.92
C ALA A 216 3.45 -5.62 37.31
N ILE A 217 4.54 -4.86 37.39
CA ILE A 217 4.87 -4.11 38.60
C ILE A 217 3.86 -2.97 38.65
N ILE A 218 2.78 -3.18 39.40
CA ILE A 218 1.86 -2.11 39.80
C ILE A 218 2.66 -1.25 40.77
N GLY A 219 3.26 -0.17 40.24
CA GLY A 219 3.82 0.90 41.05
C GLY A 219 2.69 1.63 41.74
N THR A 220 2.50 1.34 43.02
CA THR A 220 1.81 2.24 43.95
C THR A 220 2.64 3.51 44.07
N GLU A 221 2.04 4.65 43.70
CA GLU A 221 2.52 5.98 44.05
C GLU A 221 2.75 6.10 45.57
N ILE A 222 3.89 6.67 45.95
CA ILE A 222 4.13 7.28 47.26
C ILE A 222 4.53 8.73 46.99
#